data_AF-A0A2E9N5F5-F1
#
_entry.id   AF-A0A2E9N5F5-F1
#
_cell.length_a   1.000
_cell.length_b   1.000
_cell.length_c   1.000
_cell.angle_alpha   90.00
_cell.angle_beta   90.00
_cell.angle_gamma   90.00
#
_symmetry.space_group_name_H-M   'P 1'
#
loop_
_entity.id
_entity.type
_entity.pdbx_description
1 polymer ?
#
loop_
_entity_poly.entity_id
_entity_poly.type
_entity_poly.pdbx_seq_one_letter_code
_entity_poly.pdbx_strand_id
1 'polypeptide(L)'
;MSGTGTTLSALERNWNMVKSAVSDVDEATMAIRPNADSNSMSWLVWHMSRVTDRFIHMRLKDEPQLWSKDAWYEKFAMPEDADDMGMGWSNERAAAWQSPSKDVLMEYFDKSNASAADYIGELTEADLAREIQWSAPTATMVVDNALGILVWDNIVHGGQVAYLRGYHQGMGWHR
;
A
#
# COMPACT_ATOMS: atom_id res chain seq x y z
N MET A 1 11.63 9.82 23.06
CA MET A 1 11.78 9.54 21.62
C MET A 1 10.44 9.00 21.16
N SER A 2 9.85 9.46 20.05
CA SER A 2 8.55 8.90 19.65
C SER A 2 8.73 7.40 19.40
N GLY A 3 7.82 6.58 19.92
CA GLY A 3 7.85 5.12 19.72
C GLY A 3 7.74 4.72 18.24
N THR A 4 7.32 5.64 17.38
CA THR A 4 7.06 5.41 15.95
C THR A 4 8.25 5.66 15.02
N GLY A 5 9.39 6.15 15.53
CA GLY A 5 10.53 6.53 14.70
C GLY A 5 11.03 5.41 13.79
N THR A 6 11.12 4.17 14.29
CA THR A 6 11.54 3.01 13.48
C THR A 6 10.50 2.63 12.42
N THR A 7 9.22 2.63 12.80
CA THR A 7 8.09 2.32 11.90
C THR A 7 8.05 3.27 10.71
N LEU A 8 8.08 4.59 10.96
CA LEU A 8 8.02 5.59 9.90
C LEU A 8 9.26 5.53 9.01
N SER A 9 10.43 5.44 9.62
CA SER A 9 11.73 5.32 8.95
C SER A 9 11.80 4.10 7.99
N ALA A 10 11.18 2.98 8.35
CA ALA A 10 11.10 1.79 7.50
C ALA A 10 10.13 1.97 6.33
N LEU A 11 8.93 2.51 6.61
CA LEU A 11 7.91 2.79 5.59
C LEU A 11 8.41 3.80 4.55
N GLU A 12 8.98 4.92 4.97
CA GLU A 12 9.49 5.96 4.07
C GLU A 12 10.59 5.45 3.14
N ARG A 13 11.51 4.61 3.65
CA ARG A 13 12.53 3.96 2.80
C ARG A 13 11.88 3.07 1.75
N ASN A 14 10.89 2.27 2.14
CA ASN A 14 10.16 1.43 1.21
C ASN A 14 9.41 2.25 0.16
N TRP A 15 8.69 3.29 0.57
CA TRP A 15 7.93 4.14 -0.34
C TRP A 15 8.84 4.86 -1.34
N ASN A 16 9.97 5.40 -0.88
CA ASN A 16 10.97 6.01 -1.75
C ASN A 16 11.60 5.00 -2.72
N MET A 17 11.87 3.78 -2.26
CA MET A 17 12.36 2.71 -3.13
C MET A 17 11.32 2.36 -4.21
N VAL A 18 10.03 2.24 -3.86
CA VAL A 18 8.96 1.99 -4.83
C VAL A 18 8.88 3.11 -5.87
N LYS A 19 8.89 4.38 -5.44
CA LYS A 19 8.92 5.54 -6.36
C LYS A 19 10.11 5.48 -7.30
N SER A 20 11.30 5.18 -6.79
CA SER A 20 12.50 5.03 -7.61
C SER A 20 12.36 3.88 -8.61
N ALA A 21 11.86 2.72 -8.16
CA ALA A 21 11.72 1.52 -8.97
C ALA A 21 10.73 1.68 -10.13
N VAL A 22 9.69 2.51 -9.97
CA VAL A 22 8.73 2.77 -11.06
C VAL A 22 9.12 3.97 -11.91
N SER A 23 10.05 4.83 -11.47
CA SER A 23 10.31 6.13 -12.10
C SER A 23 10.64 6.05 -13.60
N ASP A 24 11.49 5.08 -14.00
CA ASP A 24 11.95 4.86 -15.37
C ASP A 24 11.20 3.73 -16.12
N VAL A 25 10.08 3.26 -15.57
CA VAL A 25 9.27 2.17 -16.15
C VAL A 25 7.97 2.74 -16.75
N ASP A 26 7.64 2.36 -17.98
CA ASP A 26 6.39 2.77 -18.62
C ASP A 26 5.17 2.00 -18.11
N GLU A 27 3.97 2.55 -18.35
CA GLU A 27 2.69 1.96 -17.92
C GLU A 27 2.48 0.55 -18.45
N ALA A 28 2.84 0.31 -19.72
CA ALA A 28 2.70 -0.99 -20.35
C ALA A 28 3.53 -2.05 -19.62
N THR A 29 4.78 -1.73 -19.27
CA THR A 29 5.66 -2.61 -18.50
C THR A 29 5.17 -2.79 -17.08
N MET A 30 4.70 -1.73 -16.42
CA MET A 30 4.15 -1.84 -15.06
C MET A 30 2.92 -2.76 -14.98
N ALA A 31 2.15 -2.87 -16.06
CA ALA A 31 0.98 -3.74 -16.16
C ALA A 31 1.33 -5.22 -16.46
N ILE A 32 2.58 -5.54 -16.83
CA ILE A 32 2.98 -6.92 -17.15
C ILE A 32 2.98 -7.78 -15.89
N ARG A 33 2.36 -8.96 -16.01
CA ARG A 33 2.47 -10.04 -15.03
C ARG A 33 3.57 -11.01 -15.49
N PRO A 34 4.57 -11.35 -14.65
CA PRO A 34 5.61 -12.32 -15.02
C PRO A 34 5.07 -13.70 -15.41
N ASN A 35 3.99 -14.12 -14.77
CA ASN A 35 3.25 -15.35 -15.04
C ASN A 35 1.82 -15.24 -14.49
N ALA A 36 1.01 -16.29 -14.71
CA ALA A 36 -0.40 -16.33 -14.31
C ALA A 36 -0.64 -16.32 -12.79
N ASP A 37 0.39 -16.53 -11.97
CA ASP A 37 0.32 -16.56 -10.50
C ASP A 37 1.00 -15.34 -9.85
N SER A 38 1.52 -14.41 -10.66
CA SER A 38 2.23 -13.22 -10.20
C SER A 38 1.39 -11.97 -10.42
N ASN A 39 1.46 -11.02 -9.50
CA ASN A 39 0.88 -9.69 -9.68
C ASN A 39 1.83 -8.79 -10.50
N SER A 40 1.25 -7.80 -11.19
CA SER A 40 2.01 -6.78 -11.91
C SER A 40 2.51 -5.68 -10.96
N MET A 41 3.46 -4.85 -11.42
CA MET A 41 3.94 -3.70 -10.62
C MET A 41 2.79 -2.74 -10.29
N SER A 42 1.91 -2.46 -11.26
CA SER A 42 0.74 -1.60 -11.07
C SER A 42 -0.19 -2.14 -9.98
N TRP A 43 -0.44 -3.46 -9.99
CA TRP A 43 -1.30 -4.09 -8.99
C TRP A 43 -0.68 -3.99 -7.60
N LEU A 44 0.62 -4.22 -7.48
CA LEU A 44 1.34 -4.16 -6.19
C LEU A 44 1.33 -2.74 -5.60
N VAL A 45 1.55 -1.72 -6.44
CA VAL A 45 1.48 -0.31 -6.01
C VAL A 45 0.06 0.05 -5.56
N TRP A 46 -0.96 -0.35 -6.33
CA TRP A 46 -2.36 -0.14 -5.96
C TRP A 46 -2.71 -0.86 -4.65
N HIS A 47 -2.33 -2.12 -4.52
CA HIS A 47 -2.56 -2.94 -3.33
C HIS A 47 -1.98 -2.30 -2.07
N MET A 48 -0.68 -1.94 -2.08
CA MET A 48 -0.06 -1.24 -0.95
C MET A 48 -0.77 0.07 -0.61
N SER A 49 -1.22 0.81 -1.62
CA SER A 49 -1.95 2.08 -1.43
C SER A 49 -3.30 1.84 -0.77
N ARG A 50 -4.06 0.83 -1.21
CA ARG A 50 -5.35 0.43 -0.64
C ARG A 50 -5.21 -0.09 0.79
N VAL A 51 -4.19 -0.94 1.04
CA VAL A 51 -3.88 -1.44 2.39
C VAL A 51 -3.56 -0.27 3.31
N THR A 52 -2.66 0.63 2.91
CA THR A 52 -2.27 1.79 3.71
C THR A 52 -3.45 2.71 3.99
N ASP A 53 -4.24 3.04 2.98
CA ASP A 53 -5.44 3.89 3.12
C ASP A 53 -6.45 3.28 4.10
N ARG A 54 -6.82 2.01 3.90
CA ARG A 54 -7.75 1.30 4.79
C ARG A 54 -7.20 1.16 6.19
N PHE A 55 -5.90 0.88 6.33
CA PHE A 55 -5.27 0.71 7.63
C PHE A 55 -5.33 2.00 8.44
N ILE A 56 -4.93 3.13 7.85
CA ILE A 56 -4.89 4.40 8.55
C ILE A 56 -6.30 4.91 8.83
N HIS A 57 -7.13 5.05 7.80
CA HIS A 57 -8.44 5.69 7.95
C HIS A 57 -9.44 4.80 8.67
N MET A 58 -9.68 3.59 8.15
CA MET A 58 -10.72 2.73 8.70
C MET A 58 -10.26 2.02 9.98
N ARG A 59 -9.04 1.47 10.00
CA ARG A 59 -8.60 0.62 11.14
C ARG A 59 -8.12 1.43 12.34
N LEU A 60 -7.37 2.51 12.13
CA LEU A 60 -6.76 3.27 13.24
C LEU A 60 -7.57 4.51 13.65
N LYS A 61 -8.12 5.24 12.67
CA LYS A 61 -8.83 6.51 12.87
C LYS A 61 -10.35 6.40 12.95
N ASP A 62 -10.93 5.27 12.51
CA ASP A 62 -12.39 5.10 12.35
C ASP A 62 -13.02 6.19 11.45
N GLU A 63 -12.32 6.52 10.37
CA GLU A 63 -12.71 7.53 9.36
C GLU A 63 -12.92 6.89 7.98
N PRO A 64 -13.70 7.55 7.10
CA PRO A 64 -13.77 7.16 5.69
C PRO A 64 -12.39 7.17 5.03
N GLN A 65 -12.12 6.14 4.23
CA GLN A 65 -10.91 6.01 3.42
C GLN A 65 -10.82 7.13 2.38
N LEU A 66 -9.60 7.52 1.99
CA LEU A 66 -9.39 8.43 0.85
C LEU A 66 -10.09 7.87 -0.39
N TRP A 67 -10.05 6.55 -0.57
CA TRP A 67 -10.73 5.82 -1.64
C TRP A 67 -12.14 6.32 -1.94
N SER A 68 -12.96 6.44 -0.89
CA SER A 68 -14.32 6.96 -0.94
C SER A 68 -14.35 8.49 -0.87
N LYS A 69 -13.67 9.06 0.14
CA LYS A 69 -13.74 10.49 0.48
C LYS A 69 -13.32 11.41 -0.68
N ASP A 70 -12.29 11.00 -1.42
CA ASP A 70 -11.72 11.76 -2.53
C ASP A 70 -12.06 11.12 -3.90
N ALA A 71 -13.03 10.21 -3.93
CA ALA A 71 -13.53 9.52 -5.13
C ALA A 71 -12.44 8.86 -6.00
N TRP A 72 -11.42 8.26 -5.38
CA TRP A 72 -10.39 7.53 -6.13
C TRP A 72 -10.96 6.32 -6.87
N TYR A 73 -12.03 5.70 -6.35
CA TYR A 73 -12.70 4.59 -7.02
C TYR A 73 -13.13 4.96 -8.46
N GLU A 74 -13.57 6.20 -8.70
CA GLU A 74 -13.92 6.68 -10.04
C GLU A 74 -12.70 6.77 -10.95
N LYS A 75 -11.59 7.33 -10.44
CA LYS A 75 -10.33 7.47 -11.18
C LYS A 75 -9.72 6.10 -11.55
N PHE A 76 -9.97 5.08 -10.73
CA PHE A 76 -9.55 3.70 -10.97
C PHE A 76 -10.60 2.87 -11.75
N ALA A 77 -11.77 3.44 -12.04
CA ALA A 77 -12.92 2.73 -12.65
C ALA A 77 -13.29 1.44 -11.89
N MET A 78 -13.25 1.50 -10.56
CA MET A 78 -13.54 0.39 -9.65
C MET A 78 -14.75 0.71 -8.76
N PRO A 79 -15.42 -0.30 -8.18
CA PRO A 79 -16.45 -0.08 -7.18
C PRO A 79 -15.92 0.69 -5.97
N GLU A 80 -16.80 1.45 -5.32
CA GLU A 80 -16.54 2.08 -4.02
C GLU A 80 -16.59 1.04 -2.88
N ASP A 81 -15.81 -0.04 -3.00
CA ASP A 81 -15.71 -1.10 -2.00
C ASP A 81 -14.55 -0.83 -1.04
N ALA A 82 -14.89 -0.57 0.23
CA ALA A 82 -13.95 -0.29 1.30
C ALA A 82 -13.05 -1.48 1.64
N ASP A 83 -13.49 -2.72 1.38
CA ASP A 83 -12.74 -3.93 1.71
C ASP A 83 -11.98 -4.51 0.51
N ASP A 84 -12.23 -3.99 -0.69
CA ASP A 84 -11.47 -4.40 -1.88
C ASP A 84 -10.08 -3.77 -1.91
N MET A 85 -9.11 -4.59 -1.52
CA MET A 85 -7.69 -4.30 -1.61
C MET A 85 -6.97 -5.38 -2.40
N GLY A 86 -7.66 -6.21 -3.19
CA GLY A 86 -7.00 -7.28 -3.94
C GLY A 86 -6.82 -8.61 -3.18
N MET A 87 -7.05 -8.62 -1.86
CA MET A 87 -6.94 -9.83 -1.06
C MET A 87 -7.96 -10.88 -1.51
N GLY A 88 -7.48 -12.09 -1.82
CA GLY A 88 -8.32 -13.20 -2.27
C GLY A 88 -8.82 -13.09 -3.71
N TRP A 89 -8.30 -12.14 -4.51
CA TRP A 89 -8.59 -12.12 -5.95
C TRP A 89 -8.14 -13.41 -6.64
N SER A 90 -8.94 -13.89 -7.59
CA SER A 90 -8.54 -14.99 -8.46
C SER A 90 -7.55 -14.52 -9.53
N ASN A 91 -6.84 -15.47 -10.14
CA ASN A 91 -5.91 -15.19 -11.23
C ASN A 91 -6.59 -14.52 -12.43
N GLU A 92 -7.84 -14.87 -12.72
CA GLU A 92 -8.65 -14.28 -13.79
C GLU A 92 -9.02 -12.83 -13.48
N ARG A 93 -9.40 -12.55 -12.22
CA ARG A 93 -9.69 -11.18 -11.79
C ARG A 93 -8.45 -10.30 -11.85
N ALA A 94 -7.32 -10.80 -11.35
CA ALA A 94 -6.04 -10.09 -11.44
C ALA A 94 -5.58 -9.87 -12.89
N ALA A 95 -5.84 -10.83 -13.80
CA ALA A 95 -5.55 -10.68 -15.22
C ALA A 95 -6.46 -9.65 -15.92
N ALA A 96 -7.72 -9.57 -15.52
CA ALA A 96 -8.71 -8.68 -16.14
C ALA A 96 -8.57 -7.23 -15.65
N TRP A 97 -8.02 -7.02 -14.46
CA TRP A 97 -7.85 -5.69 -13.89
C TRP A 97 -6.94 -4.81 -14.76
N GLN A 98 -7.42 -3.60 -15.04
CA GLN A 98 -6.67 -2.57 -15.76
C GLN A 98 -6.31 -1.46 -14.78
N SER A 99 -5.02 -1.16 -14.68
CA SER A 99 -4.55 -0.01 -13.91
C SER A 99 -5.03 1.29 -14.57
N PRO A 100 -5.33 2.36 -13.81
CA PRO A 100 -5.37 3.70 -14.37
C PRO A 100 -3.97 4.12 -14.85
N SER A 101 -3.85 5.34 -15.38
CA SER A 101 -2.54 5.91 -15.72
C SER A 101 -1.58 5.87 -14.54
N LYS A 102 -0.29 5.80 -14.84
CA LYS A 102 0.79 5.80 -13.85
C LYS A 102 0.71 7.03 -12.96
N ASP A 103 0.36 8.18 -13.52
CA ASP A 103 0.20 9.42 -12.75
C ASP A 103 -0.91 9.28 -11.70
N VAL A 104 -2.08 8.76 -12.08
CA VAL A 104 -3.19 8.54 -11.13
C VAL A 104 -2.82 7.49 -10.07
N LEU A 105 -2.18 6.40 -10.49
CA LEU A 105 -1.74 5.34 -9.59
C LEU A 105 -0.75 5.87 -8.55
N MET A 106 0.25 6.62 -9.00
CA MET A 106 1.29 7.16 -8.12
C MET A 106 0.80 8.35 -7.29
N GLU A 107 -0.16 9.15 -7.79
CA GLU A 107 -0.81 10.18 -6.99
C GLU A 107 -1.56 9.56 -5.80
N TYR A 108 -2.29 8.46 -6.02
CA TYR A 108 -2.97 7.75 -4.92
C TYR A 108 -1.98 7.15 -3.93
N PHE A 109 -0.91 6.50 -4.42
CA PHE A 109 0.18 5.99 -3.58
C PHE A 109 0.78 7.10 -2.70
N ASP A 110 1.05 8.26 -3.28
CA ASP A 110 1.63 9.40 -2.55
C ASP A 110 0.67 9.97 -1.50
N LYS A 111 -0.63 10.09 -1.83
CA LYS A 111 -1.64 10.60 -0.90
C LYS A 111 -1.87 9.66 0.28
N SER A 112 -1.98 8.36 0.04
CA SER A 112 -2.14 7.36 1.09
C SER A 112 -0.92 7.34 2.02
N ASN A 113 0.29 7.38 1.46
CA ASN A 113 1.53 7.34 2.24
C ASN A 113 1.80 8.65 3.01
N ALA A 114 1.47 9.81 2.42
CA ALA A 114 1.56 11.08 3.14
C ALA A 114 0.61 11.11 4.34
N SER A 115 -0.66 10.70 4.14
CA SER A 115 -1.61 10.60 5.24
C SER A 115 -1.18 9.60 6.32
N ALA A 116 -0.52 8.51 5.93
CA ALA A 116 0.04 7.54 6.87
C ALA A 116 1.21 8.14 7.67
N ALA A 117 2.12 8.84 7.00
CA ALA A 117 3.26 9.50 7.63
C ALA A 117 2.81 10.54 8.67
N ASP A 118 1.87 11.40 8.29
CA ASP A 118 1.31 12.44 9.15
C ASP A 118 0.69 11.80 10.42
N TYR A 119 -0.18 10.81 10.23
CA TYR A 119 -0.85 10.15 11.35
C TYR A 119 0.14 9.41 12.27
N ILE A 120 1.05 8.60 11.71
CA ILE A 120 2.02 7.83 12.50
C ILE A 120 3.02 8.74 13.24
N GLY A 121 3.37 9.88 12.64
CA GLY A 121 4.26 10.86 13.24
C GLY A 121 3.68 11.53 14.50
N GLU A 122 2.35 11.61 14.61
CA GLU A 122 1.65 12.26 15.71
C GLU A 122 1.29 11.31 16.87
N LEU A 123 1.41 9.99 16.67
CA LEU A 123 1.05 9.01 17.70
C LEU A 123 1.90 9.15 18.97
N THR A 124 1.21 9.23 20.11
CA THR A 124 1.83 9.21 21.44
C THR A 124 2.04 7.78 21.95
N GLU A 125 2.80 7.62 23.03
CA GLU A 125 2.94 6.32 23.70
C GLU A 125 1.59 5.76 24.17
N ALA A 126 0.66 6.64 24.58
CA ALA A 126 -0.69 6.24 24.97
C ALA A 126 -1.51 5.74 23.77
N ASP A 127 -1.36 6.39 22.61
CA ASP A 127 -2.04 5.95 21.38
C ASP A 127 -1.51 4.60 20.90
N LEU A 128 -0.19 4.38 21.00
CA LEU A 128 0.45 3.11 20.66
C LEU A 128 0.00 1.97 21.57
N ALA A 129 -0.27 2.25 22.86
CA ALA A 129 -0.75 1.28 23.84
C ALA A 129 -2.27 1.00 23.76
N ARG A 130 -3.01 1.72 22.91
CA ARG A 130 -4.46 1.54 22.76
C ARG A 130 -4.80 0.21 22.10
N GLU A 131 -5.85 -0.45 22.61
CA GLU A 131 -6.47 -1.63 21.97
C GLU A 131 -7.47 -1.19 20.90
N ILE A 132 -7.40 -1.82 19.73
CA ILE A 132 -8.36 -1.64 18.62
C ILE A 132 -9.03 -2.97 18.28
N GLN A 133 -10.25 -2.90 17.75
CA GLN A 133 -10.96 -4.11 17.27
C GLN A 133 -10.16 -4.78 16.15
N TRP A 134 -10.09 -6.10 16.20
CA TRP A 134 -9.37 -6.90 15.22
C TRP A 134 -10.18 -8.13 14.80
N SER A 135 -9.84 -8.68 13.64
CA SER A 135 -10.41 -9.94 13.16
C SER A 135 -9.65 -11.14 13.75
N ALA A 136 -10.28 -12.30 13.77
CA ALA A 136 -9.70 -13.56 14.28
C ALA A 136 -8.21 -13.75 13.85
N PRO A 137 -7.36 -14.32 14.73
CA PRO A 137 -7.71 -15.11 15.92
C PRO A 137 -7.99 -14.31 17.20
N THR A 138 -7.68 -13.01 17.23
CA THR A 138 -7.92 -12.15 18.40
C THR A 138 -9.11 -11.22 18.15
N ALA A 139 -9.80 -10.81 19.22
CA ALA A 139 -10.88 -9.81 19.12
C ALA A 139 -10.33 -8.37 19.10
N THR A 140 -9.14 -8.17 19.66
CA THR A 140 -8.45 -6.87 19.66
C THR A 140 -6.96 -7.03 19.37
N MET A 141 -6.31 -5.90 19.10
CA MET A 141 -4.87 -5.78 18.92
C MET A 141 -4.40 -4.41 19.41
N VAL A 142 -3.23 -4.34 20.04
CA VAL A 142 -2.58 -3.08 20.39
C VAL A 142 -2.10 -2.36 19.11
N VAL A 143 -2.29 -1.04 19.02
CA VAL A 143 -1.94 -0.23 17.84
C VAL A 143 -0.48 -0.44 17.41
N ASP A 144 0.45 -0.54 18.35
CA ASP A 144 1.86 -0.80 18.04
C ASP A 144 2.07 -2.10 17.24
N ASN A 145 1.47 -3.21 17.67
CA ASN A 145 1.50 -4.48 16.93
C ASN A 145 0.80 -4.38 15.58
N ALA A 146 -0.29 -3.62 15.51
CA ALA A 146 -1.03 -3.38 14.28
C ALA A 146 -0.13 -2.67 13.25
N LEU A 147 0.62 -1.63 13.65
CA LEU A 147 1.57 -0.95 12.77
C LEU A 147 2.63 -1.90 12.22
N GLY A 148 3.04 -2.92 12.98
CA GLY A 148 3.92 -3.99 12.50
C GLY A 148 3.37 -4.72 11.26
N ILE A 149 2.05 -4.92 11.18
CA ILE A 149 1.39 -5.53 10.01
C ILE A 149 1.47 -4.60 8.80
N LEU A 150 1.20 -3.30 8.98
CA LEU A 150 1.30 -2.31 7.92
C LEU A 150 2.72 -2.23 7.36
N VAL A 151 3.73 -2.22 8.24
CA VAL A 151 5.15 -2.21 7.87
C VAL A 151 5.52 -3.47 7.08
N TRP A 152 5.13 -4.64 7.57
CA TRP A 152 5.42 -5.91 6.91
C TRP A 152 4.83 -5.97 5.50
N ASP A 153 3.54 -5.64 5.36
CA ASP A 153 2.83 -5.65 4.07
C ASP A 153 3.53 -4.75 3.05
N ASN A 154 3.77 -3.49 3.41
CA ASN A 154 4.40 -2.51 2.54
C ASN A 154 5.81 -2.93 2.12
N ILE A 155 6.63 -3.45 3.04
CA ILE A 155 8.01 -3.86 2.73
C ILE A 155 8.03 -5.08 1.80
N VAL A 156 7.18 -6.08 2.04
CA VAL A 156 7.11 -7.29 1.21
C VAL A 156 6.72 -6.91 -0.21
N HIS A 157 5.66 -6.13 -0.38
CA HIS A 157 5.16 -5.76 -1.69
C HIS A 157 6.04 -4.72 -2.40
N GLY A 158 6.66 -3.80 -1.66
CA GLY A 158 7.65 -2.89 -2.23
C GLY A 158 8.90 -3.62 -2.73
N GLY A 159 9.35 -4.65 -2.01
CA GLY A 159 10.40 -5.55 -2.48
C GLY A 159 10.04 -6.28 -3.77
N GLN A 160 8.78 -6.72 -3.92
CA GLN A 160 8.29 -7.30 -5.17
C GLN A 160 8.32 -6.30 -6.33
N VAL A 161 7.92 -5.04 -6.11
CA VAL A 161 8.03 -3.98 -7.13
C VAL A 161 9.49 -3.77 -7.55
N ALA A 162 10.41 -3.67 -6.59
CA ALA A 162 11.84 -3.51 -6.88
C ALA A 162 12.42 -4.72 -7.64
N TYR A 163 12.00 -5.93 -7.29
CA TYR A 163 12.37 -7.14 -8.01
C TYR A 163 11.86 -7.13 -9.46
N LEU A 164 10.59 -6.77 -9.68
CA LEU A 164 9.98 -6.69 -11.00
C LEU A 164 10.63 -5.62 -11.88
N ARG A 165 11.03 -4.47 -11.29
CA ARG A 165 11.86 -3.50 -12.00
C ARG A 165 13.12 -4.16 -12.54
N GLY A 166 13.84 -4.89 -11.68
CA GLY A 166 15.06 -5.61 -12.08
C GLY A 166 14.81 -6.66 -13.16
N TYR A 167 13.68 -7.38 -13.05
CA TYR A 167 13.24 -8.38 -14.02
C TYR A 167 12.98 -7.78 -15.41
N HIS A 168 12.35 -6.59 -15.48
CA HIS A 168 12.00 -5.95 -16.75
C HIS A 168 13.11 -5.04 -17.33
N GLN A 169 13.90 -4.36 -16.48
CA GLN A 169 14.84 -3.31 -16.89
C GLN A 169 16.32 -3.62 -16.57
N GLY A 170 16.62 -4.76 -15.93
CA GLY A 170 17.98 -5.14 -15.56
C GLY A 170 18.52 -4.34 -14.34
N MET A 171 19.81 -3.98 -14.36
CA MET A 171 20.49 -3.34 -13.22
C MET A 171 19.84 -2.02 -12.79
N GLY A 172 19.76 -1.77 -11.48
CA GLY A 172 19.20 -0.52 -10.90
C GLY A 172 17.93 -0.69 -10.08
N TRP A 173 17.71 -1.84 -9.45
CA TRP A 173 16.57 -2.10 -8.55
C TRP A 173 16.59 -1.24 -7.27
N HIS A 174 17.76 -0.72 -6.91
CA HIS A 174 17.96 0.34 -5.92
C HIS A 174 18.80 1.43 -6.59
N ARG A 175 18.39 2.68 -6.47
CA ARG A 175 19.22 3.85 -6.80
C ARG A 175 19.37 4.69 -5.54
#